data_AF-A0A350EYZ4-F1
#
_entry.id   AF-A0A350EYZ4-F1
#
_cell.length_a   1.000
_cell.length_b   1.000
_cell.length_c   1.000
_cell.angle_alpha   90.00
_cell.angle_beta   90.00
_cell.angle_gamma   90.00
#
_symmetry.space_group_name_H-M   'P 1'
#
loop_
_entity.id
_entity.type
_entity.pdbx_description
1 polymer ?
#
loop_
_entity_poly.entity_id
_entity_poly.type
_entity_poly.pdbx_seq_one_letter_code
_entity_poly.pdbx_strand_id
1 'polypeptide(L)'
;MSQPDTDQLRELFRMQRSLNERIGVHTYDMSDEDKVKWTLNYCRAMTQEIAELTDSVPWKWWAKYQKFDQQNARVEVVDLFHFLISLAQVLGMSADDVFQA
;
A
#
# COMPACT_ATOMS: atom_id res chain seq x y z
N MET A 1 19.29 -25.12 -10.65
CA MET A 1 17.84 -25.31 -10.52
C MET A 1 17.25 -23.92 -10.35
N SER A 2 16.47 -23.44 -11.31
CA SER A 2 15.65 -22.24 -11.14
C SER A 2 14.70 -22.48 -9.96
N GLN A 3 14.56 -21.49 -9.08
CA GLN A 3 13.52 -21.56 -8.06
C GLN A 3 12.16 -21.70 -8.77
N PRO A 4 11.21 -22.49 -8.24
CA PRO A 4 9.84 -22.46 -8.75
C PRO A 4 9.36 -21.01 -8.72
N ASP A 5 8.67 -20.56 -9.77
CA ASP A 5 8.09 -19.22 -9.83
C ASP A 5 7.11 -19.08 -8.65
N THR A 6 7.57 -18.42 -7.58
CA THR A 6 6.73 -18.08 -6.44
C THR A 6 5.65 -17.13 -6.91
N ASP A 7 4.39 -17.42 -6.59
CA ASP A 7 3.29 -16.47 -6.81
C ASP A 7 3.52 -15.23 -5.95
N GLN A 8 4.15 -14.22 -6.54
CA GLN A 8 4.58 -13.00 -5.84
C GLN A 8 3.39 -12.19 -5.32
N LEU A 9 2.26 -12.20 -6.03
CA LEU A 9 1.08 -11.46 -5.61
C LEU A 9 0.46 -12.08 -4.36
N ARG A 10 0.29 -13.41 -4.35
CA ARG A 10 -0.17 -14.11 -3.14
C ARG A 10 0.79 -13.93 -1.98
N GLU A 11 2.10 -13.95 -2.25
CA GLU A 11 3.11 -13.76 -1.21
C GLU A 11 3.08 -12.35 -0.63
N LEU A 12 2.89 -11.32 -1.45
CA LEU A 12 2.69 -9.94 -0.98
C LEU A 12 1.46 -9.81 -0.07
N PHE A 13 0.32 -10.41 -0.46
CA PHE A 13 -0.88 -10.43 0.39
C PHE A 13 -0.64 -11.18 1.70
N ARG A 14 0.07 -12.31 1.66
CA ARG A 14 0.42 -13.08 2.86
C ARG A 14 1.32 -12.27 3.80
N MET A 15 2.37 -11.64 3.26
CA MET A 15 3.29 -10.79 4.02
C MET A 15 2.58 -9.58 4.61
N GLN A 16 1.72 -8.91 3.83
CA GLN A 16 0.96 -7.75 4.31
C GLN A 16 0.00 -8.12 5.44
N ARG A 17 -0.65 -9.29 5.37
CA ARG A 17 -1.50 -9.78 6.46
C ARG A 17 -0.69 -9.93 7.76
N SER A 18 0.48 -10.58 7.66
CA SER A 18 1.37 -10.78 8.81
C SER A 18 1.85 -9.45 9.40
N LEU A 19 2.14 -8.45 8.55
CA LEU A 19 2.49 -7.12 8.99
C LEU A 19 1.32 -6.43 9.71
N ASN A 20 0.11 -6.46 9.13
CA ASN A 20 -1.10 -5.88 9.70
C ASN A 20 -1.40 -6.47 11.09
N GLU A 21 -1.34 -7.79 11.23
CA GLU A 21 -1.52 -8.47 12.52
C GLU A 21 -0.47 -8.02 13.55
N ARG A 22 0.79 -7.86 13.14
CA ARG A 22 1.87 -7.40 14.04
C ARG A 22 1.65 -5.99 14.57
N ILE A 23 0.95 -5.14 13.83
CA ILE A 23 0.62 -3.77 14.24
C ILE A 23 -0.81 -3.66 14.83
N GLY A 24 -1.49 -4.78 15.08
CA GLY A 24 -2.80 -4.84 15.73
C GLY A 24 -4.00 -4.61 14.80
N VAL A 25 -3.82 -4.76 13.49
CA VAL A 25 -4.88 -4.62 12.48
C VAL A 25 -5.30 -6.01 12.00
N HIS A 26 -6.36 -6.56 12.60
CA HIS A 26 -6.91 -7.88 12.27
C HIS A 26 -8.02 -7.77 11.22
N THR A 27 -7.65 -7.75 9.93
CA THR A 27 -8.58 -7.45 8.83
C THR A 27 -9.67 -8.50 8.60
N TYR A 28 -9.49 -9.73 9.10
CA TYR A 28 -10.40 -10.86 8.87
C TYR A 28 -11.62 -10.88 9.82
N ASP A 29 -11.50 -10.25 11.00
CA ASP A 29 -12.54 -10.23 12.04
C ASP A 29 -13.11 -8.82 12.28
N MET A 30 -12.99 -7.93 11.29
CA MET A 30 -13.49 -6.56 11.40
C MET A 30 -15.02 -6.50 11.32
N SER A 31 -15.62 -5.73 12.23
CA SER A 31 -17.00 -5.26 12.11
C SER A 31 -17.15 -4.33 10.89
N ASP A 32 -18.39 -4.13 10.41
CA ASP A 32 -18.62 -3.19 9.31
C ASP A 32 -18.23 -1.74 9.70
N GLU A 33 -18.41 -1.37 10.96
CA GLU A 33 -17.95 -0.07 11.48
C GLU A 33 -16.42 0.05 11.41
N ASP A 34 -15.69 -0.99 11.81
CA ASP A 34 -14.23 -1.02 11.71
C ASP A 34 -13.76 -1.00 10.26
N LYS A 35 -14.44 -1.71 9.35
CA LYS A 35 -14.12 -1.67 7.92
C LYS A 35 -14.29 -0.26 7.35
N VAL A 36 -15.36 0.45 7.69
CA VAL A 36 -15.58 1.85 7.30
C VAL A 36 -14.43 2.73 7.82
N LYS A 37 -14.09 2.58 9.10
CA LYS A 37 -13.01 3.34 9.74
C LYS A 37 -11.65 3.08 9.07
N TRP A 38 -11.29 1.82 8.86
CA TRP A 38 -9.99 1.46 8.29
C TRP A 38 -9.89 1.78 6.80
N THR A 39 -11.00 1.67 6.06
CA THR A 39 -11.08 2.15 4.67
C THR A 39 -10.72 3.63 4.60
N LEU A 40 -11.32 4.45 5.46
CA LEU A 40 -11.01 5.88 5.51
C LEU A 40 -9.55 6.15 5.93
N ASN A 41 -9.03 5.39 6.89
CA ASN A 41 -7.64 5.54 7.34
C ASN A 41 -6.64 5.19 6.25
N TYR A 42 -6.84 4.10 5.51
CA TYR A 42 -5.94 3.73 4.41
C TYR A 42 -6.04 4.71 3.23
N CYS A 43 -7.22 5.23 2.91
CA CYS A 43 -7.35 6.32 1.93
C CYS A 43 -6.56 7.57 2.35
N ARG A 44 -6.60 7.94 3.64
CA ARG A 44 -5.82 9.06 4.18
C ARG A 44 -4.32 8.78 4.12
N ALA A 45 -3.88 7.60 4.52
CA ALA A 45 -2.47 7.19 4.47
C ALA A 45 -1.95 7.28 3.02
N MET A 46 -2.63 6.65 2.06
CA MET A 46 -2.25 6.76 0.64
C MET A 46 -2.24 8.20 0.13
N THR A 47 -3.16 9.06 0.59
CA THR A 47 -3.14 10.48 0.21
C THR A 47 -1.89 11.18 0.72
N GLN A 48 -1.40 10.84 1.92
CA GLN A 48 -0.12 11.35 2.42
C GLN A 48 1.05 10.82 1.59
N GLU A 49 1.12 9.51 1.30
CA GLU A 49 2.22 8.96 0.50
C GLU A 49 2.23 9.48 -0.95
N ILE A 50 1.07 9.80 -1.53
CA ILE A 50 1.01 10.51 -2.82
C ILE A 50 1.64 11.90 -2.71
N ALA A 51 1.46 12.60 -1.59
CA ALA A 51 2.09 13.89 -1.36
C ALA A 51 3.61 13.75 -1.19
N GLU A 52 4.09 12.73 -0.45
CA GLU A 52 5.53 12.44 -0.31
C GLU A 52 6.16 12.04 -1.66
N LEU A 53 5.44 11.24 -2.47
CA LEU A 53 5.84 10.89 -3.82
C LEU A 53 5.90 12.12 -4.73
N THR A 54 4.94 13.03 -4.59
CA THR A 54 4.92 14.30 -5.32
C THR A 54 6.13 15.16 -4.95
N ASP A 55 6.48 15.24 -3.67
CA ASP A 55 7.66 15.99 -3.21
C ASP A 55 9.00 15.34 -3.62
N SER A 56 8.98 14.08 -4.08
CA SER A 56 10.15 13.42 -4.68
C SER A 56 10.46 13.90 -6.11
N VAL A 57 9.53 14.60 -6.77
CA VAL A 57 9.70 15.16 -8.13
C VAL A 57 9.73 16.70 -8.13
N PRO A 58 10.43 17.35 -9.09
CA PRO A 58 10.55 18.81 -9.12
C PRO A 58 9.28 19.50 -9.61
N TRP A 59 8.22 19.52 -8.80
CA TRP A 59 6.90 20.01 -9.20
C TRP A 59 6.68 21.52 -8.95
N LYS A 60 7.39 22.14 -7.99
CA LYS A 60 7.19 23.56 -7.64
C LYS A 60 7.80 24.45 -8.72
N TRP A 61 7.02 24.85 -9.72
CA TRP A 61 7.51 25.62 -10.87
C TRP A 61 8.13 26.99 -10.50
N TRP A 62 7.88 27.51 -9.30
CA TRP A 62 8.45 28.77 -8.80
C TRP A 62 9.78 28.60 -8.05
N ALA A 63 10.23 27.38 -7.74
CA ALA A 63 11.44 27.12 -6.95
C ALA A 63 12.57 26.55 -7.81
N LYS A 64 13.76 27.15 -7.73
CA LYS A 64 14.90 26.87 -8.62
C LYS A 64 15.79 25.68 -8.23
N TYR A 65 15.65 25.13 -7.03
CA TYR A 65 16.56 24.11 -6.49
C TYR A 65 15.84 22.80 -6.12
N GLN A 66 15.10 22.22 -7.07
CA GLN A 66 14.52 20.90 -6.90
C GLN A 66 15.26 19.88 -7.76
N LYS A 67 15.50 18.70 -7.20
CA LYS A 67 16.06 17.55 -7.89
C LYS A 67 15.05 16.41 -7.79
N PHE A 68 15.07 15.54 -8.79
CA PHE A 68 14.34 14.29 -8.71
C PHE A 68 15.03 13.35 -7.72
N ASP A 69 14.33 12.95 -6.66
CA ASP A 69 14.76 11.92 -5.73
C ASP A 69 14.15 10.57 -6.12
N GLN A 70 14.85 9.85 -6.99
CA GLN A 70 14.38 8.56 -7.49
C GLN A 70 14.32 7.48 -6.40
N GLN A 71 15.18 7.57 -5.40
CA GLN A 71 15.20 6.56 -4.33
C GLN A 71 13.97 6.74 -3.44
N ASN A 72 13.67 7.98 -3.04
CA ASN A 72 12.47 8.27 -2.26
C ASN A 72 11.21 7.91 -3.04
N ALA A 73 11.12 8.31 -4.30
CA ALA A 73 9.96 7.97 -5.14
C ALA A 73 9.68 6.46 -5.20
N ARG A 74 10.71 5.60 -5.16
CA ARG A 74 10.54 4.14 -5.12
C ARG A 74 10.05 3.64 -3.76
N VAL A 75 10.47 4.28 -2.67
CA VAL A 75 9.99 3.99 -1.32
C VAL A 75 8.49 4.31 -1.23
N GLU A 76 8.08 5.50 -1.65
CA GLU A 76 6.67 5.90 -1.58
C GLU A 76 5.74 5.03 -2.44
N VAL A 77 6.23 4.54 -3.58
CA VAL A 77 5.47 3.56 -4.37
C VAL A 77 5.26 2.27 -3.59
N VAL A 78 6.28 1.79 -2.87
CA VAL A 78 6.16 0.60 -2.03
C VAL A 78 5.21 0.84 -0.85
N ASP A 79 5.23 2.03 -0.24
CA ASP A 79 4.32 2.38 0.86
C ASP A 79 2.85 2.44 0.38
N LEU A 80 2.61 2.98 -0.82
CA LEU A 80 1.31 2.91 -1.48
C LEU A 80 0.82 1.47 -1.66
N PHE A 81 1.70 0.54 -2.05
CA PHE A 81 1.33 -0.88 -2.18
C PHE A 81 0.95 -1.49 -0.82
N HIS A 82 1.65 -1.16 0.27
CA HIS A 82 1.32 -1.66 1.60
C HIS A 82 -0.09 -1.21 2.03
N PHE A 83 -0.42 0.06 1.81
CA PHE A 83 -1.73 0.58 2.16
C PHE A 83 -2.84 0.09 1.22
N LEU A 84 -2.56 -0.06 -0.08
CA LEU A 84 -3.53 -0.58 -1.03
C LEU A 84 -3.87 -2.06 -0.79
N ILE A 85 -2.87 -2.90 -0.54
CA ILE A 85 -3.09 -4.32 -0.21
C ILE A 85 -3.84 -4.43 1.13
N SER A 86 -3.50 -3.59 2.12
CA SER A 86 -4.22 -3.58 3.40
C SER A 86 -5.68 -3.15 3.23
N LEU A 87 -5.95 -2.16 2.39
CA LEU A 87 -7.31 -1.75 2.03
C LEU A 87 -8.08 -2.90 1.37
N ALA A 88 -7.47 -3.60 0.41
CA ALA A 88 -8.07 -4.78 -0.21
C ALA A 88 -8.43 -5.84 0.85
N GLN A 89 -7.54 -6.10 1.80
CA GLN A 89 -7.78 -7.05 2.90
C GLN A 89 -8.91 -6.62 3.84
N VAL A 90 -9.01 -5.32 4.17
CA VAL A 90 -10.14 -4.77 4.95
C VAL A 90 -11.48 -4.97 4.24
N LEU A 91 -11.48 -4.85 2.92
CA LEU A 91 -12.65 -5.05 2.07
C LEU A 91 -12.91 -6.54 1.76
N GLY A 92 -12.16 -7.45 2.37
CA GLY A 92 -12.33 -8.90 2.20
C GLY A 92 -11.81 -9.45 0.87
N MET A 93 -11.03 -8.67 0.12
CA MET A 93 -10.44 -9.09 -1.14
C MET A 93 -9.15 -9.89 -0.91
N SER A 94 -9.00 -10.97 -1.65
CA SER A 94 -7.77 -11.74 -1.79
C SER A 94 -6.95 -11.28 -3.01
N ALA A 95 -5.74 -11.84 -3.14
CA ALA A 95 -4.93 -11.68 -4.34
C ALA A 95 -5.66 -12.17 -5.60
N ASP A 96 -6.47 -13.22 -5.48
CA ASP A 96 -7.26 -13.76 -6.59
C ASP A 96 -8.38 -12.80 -7.00
N ASP A 97 -9.08 -12.21 -6.02
CA ASP A 97 -10.14 -11.24 -6.31
C ASP A 97 -9.60 -10.02 -7.05
N VAL A 98 -8.40 -9.55 -6.68
CA VAL A 98 -7.73 -8.44 -7.38
C VAL A 98 -7.29 -8.84 -8.79
N PHE A 99 -6.79 -10.06 -8.97
CA PHE A 99 -6.36 -10.53 -10.30
C PHE A 99 -7.53 -10.77 -11.26
N GLN A 100 -8.71 -11.13 -10.75
CA GLN A 100 -9.91 -11.42 -11.54
C GLN A 100 -10.84 -10.22 -11.76
N ALA A 101 -10.52 -9.06 -11.17
CA ALA A 101 -11.36 -7.85 -11.23
C ALA A 101 -11.42 -7.18 -12.60
#